data_AF-A0AAD9FZV0-F1
#
_entry.id   AF-A0AAD9FZV0-F1
#
_cell.length_a   1.000
_cell.length_b   1.000
_cell.length_c   1.000
_cell.angle_alpha   90.00
_cell.angle_beta   90.00
_cell.angle_gamma   90.00
#
_symmetry.space_group_name_H-M   'P 1'
#
loop_
_entity.id
_entity.type
_entity.pdbx_description
1 polymer ?
#
loop_
_entity_poly.entity_id
_entity_poly.type
_entity_poly.pdbx_seq_one_letter_code
_entity_poly.pdbx_strand_id
1 'polypeptide(L)'
;MGVLLVLSVVFALVVQVSAQDDTDWPSLRFHFTLKRSSMKVHGESEFSMYATPFLSDKKEKVLYDVFASFRDDEMLYNYTLVAGIPYASTLPLHKTNSPSVTCIDSESGTLPAINSIVAAINQATPVTSGGNGSNCVNGKVFKVTIHGIDFALCSSSSGFTMQGTDMDINVGFLEERVDIVHPSDTSCEEEVAYNAVTSIGSSLLTGQPIPEISRNLKAEFDFSFRGKSSCSCKSTPRPCIFVHGLGVKTETSENEDFFSYWGKSIVDHAPCCSSLKFAHLNTVNNTWTSHSLQHKVCERALAVSNTSSKSVITDTIVITHSMGNLMFSGALATEKCSLDASSTWVGMAGPMIGSMASDFVQESCSGETNEFWEEVGDITGRCPPNTGLKSLAYEHGNFSTHRLNNEYAAAQKAYRENVHALMCGRSYSGLVSKYQAKFWALGHSIPHKSKENDGMVEFQSCAHGFSEEKFGDNYRDRFYKTKLNHYDMQFLAGDSLLNEDKMPVKWFECLL
;
A
#
# COMPACT_ATOMS: atom_id res chain seq x y z
N MET A 1 -50.41 29.79 -8.38
CA MET A 1 -49.56 28.74 -7.77
C MET A 1 -48.83 28.03 -8.89
N GLY A 2 -47.68 28.58 -9.30
CA GLY A 2 -46.81 27.97 -10.29
C GLY A 2 -45.55 27.52 -9.57
N VAL A 3 -45.30 26.21 -9.54
CA VAL A 3 -44.08 25.62 -8.98
C VAL A 3 -42.97 25.88 -9.99
N LEU A 4 -42.00 26.71 -9.60
CA LEU A 4 -40.73 26.85 -10.30
C LEU A 4 -39.93 25.56 -10.05
N LEU A 5 -39.88 24.69 -11.05
CA LEU A 5 -38.92 23.58 -11.09
C LEU A 5 -37.54 24.18 -11.36
N VAL A 6 -36.72 24.25 -10.32
CA VAL A 6 -35.29 24.53 -10.43
C VAL A 6 -34.65 23.29 -11.06
N LEU A 7 -34.21 23.41 -12.32
CA LEU A 7 -33.33 22.42 -12.94
C LEU A 7 -31.99 22.44 -12.22
N SER A 8 -31.74 21.42 -11.40
CA SER A 8 -30.42 21.08 -10.90
C SER A 8 -29.61 20.51 -12.06
N VAL A 9 -28.70 21.30 -12.63
CA VAL A 9 -27.69 20.82 -13.59
C VAL A 9 -26.69 19.96 -12.82
N VAL A 10 -26.95 18.66 -12.78
CA VAL A 10 -25.95 17.65 -12.43
C VAL A 10 -25.05 17.53 -13.65
N PHE A 11 -23.79 17.98 -13.55
CA PHE A 11 -22.74 17.55 -14.49
C PHE A 11 -22.46 16.07 -14.21
N ALA A 12 -23.35 15.21 -14.71
CA ALA A 12 -23.07 13.81 -14.92
C ALA A 12 -22.11 13.71 -16.11
N LEU A 13 -21.21 12.73 -16.09
CA LEU A 13 -20.51 12.32 -17.29
C LEU A 13 -21.51 12.22 -18.44
N VAL A 14 -21.20 12.87 -19.56
CA VAL A 14 -21.77 12.45 -20.85
C VAL A 14 -21.03 11.16 -21.21
N VAL A 15 -21.49 10.04 -20.64
CA VAL A 15 -21.25 8.73 -21.27
C VAL A 15 -22.10 8.76 -22.54
N GLN A 16 -21.49 9.19 -23.64
CA GLN A 16 -22.12 9.04 -24.94
C GLN A 16 -21.95 7.58 -25.35
N VAL A 17 -23.09 6.98 -25.69
CA VAL A 17 -23.21 5.61 -26.11
C VAL A 17 -23.32 5.67 -27.63
N SER A 18 -22.36 5.08 -28.33
CA SER A 18 -22.38 4.98 -29.78
C SER A 18 -22.43 3.51 -30.21
N ALA A 19 -23.15 3.24 -31.31
CA ALA A 19 -23.27 1.90 -31.87
C ALA A 19 -21.88 1.41 -32.31
N GLN A 20 -21.52 0.19 -31.91
CA GLN A 20 -20.24 -0.42 -32.23
C GLN A 20 -20.19 -0.85 -33.71
N ASP A 21 -19.09 -0.54 -34.39
CA ASP A 21 -18.84 -1.04 -35.75
C ASP A 21 -18.30 -2.48 -35.65
N ASP A 22 -18.75 -3.40 -36.52
CA ASP A 22 -18.56 -4.86 -36.44
C ASP A 22 -17.08 -5.32 -36.49
N THR A 23 -16.12 -4.39 -36.64
CA THR A 23 -14.69 -4.67 -36.79
C THR A 23 -13.81 -4.17 -35.65
N ASP A 24 -14.41 -3.52 -34.64
CA ASP A 24 -13.70 -2.94 -33.50
C ASP A 24 -13.84 -3.80 -32.24
N TRP A 25 -12.76 -3.86 -31.45
CA TRP A 25 -12.74 -4.56 -30.18
C TRP A 25 -13.83 -3.99 -29.24
N PRO A 26 -14.51 -4.84 -28.46
CA PRO A 26 -15.57 -4.37 -27.58
C PRO A 26 -15.04 -3.51 -26.44
N SER A 27 -15.87 -2.58 -25.98
CA SER A 27 -15.65 -2.00 -24.66
C SER A 27 -15.86 -3.08 -23.60
N LEU A 28 -15.08 -3.02 -22.52
CA LEU A 28 -15.05 -4.02 -21.48
C LEU A 28 -15.57 -3.44 -20.17
N ARG A 29 -16.42 -4.18 -19.48
CA ARG A 29 -16.76 -3.91 -18.08
C ARG A 29 -16.01 -4.89 -17.19
N PHE A 30 -15.07 -4.38 -16.41
CA PHE A 30 -14.40 -5.13 -15.36
C PHE A 30 -15.17 -4.96 -14.06
N HIS A 31 -15.72 -6.03 -13.51
CA HIS A 31 -16.34 -6.07 -12.19
C HIS A 31 -15.43 -6.81 -11.22
N PHE A 32 -15.02 -6.13 -10.15
CA PHE A 32 -14.11 -6.64 -9.14
C PHE A 32 -14.88 -7.03 -7.90
N THR A 33 -14.59 -8.21 -7.36
CA THR A 33 -15.06 -8.66 -6.06
C THR A 33 -13.85 -8.92 -5.17
N LEU A 34 -13.63 -8.03 -4.20
CA LEU A 34 -12.53 -8.10 -3.25
C LEU A 34 -12.90 -8.99 -2.07
N LYS A 35 -12.03 -9.94 -1.75
CA LYS A 35 -12.27 -10.94 -0.70
C LYS A 35 -11.71 -10.51 0.66
N ARG A 36 -10.89 -9.45 0.69
CA ARG A 36 -10.19 -8.94 1.88
C ARG A 36 -10.67 -7.54 2.24
N SER A 37 -11.00 -7.32 3.51
CA SER A 37 -11.39 -6.01 4.03
C SER A 37 -10.26 -4.97 3.94
N SER A 38 -9.00 -5.40 4.02
CA SER A 38 -7.82 -4.54 3.86
C SER A 38 -7.66 -3.98 2.44
N MET A 39 -8.35 -4.53 1.44
CA MET A 39 -8.20 -4.15 0.04
C MET A 39 -9.33 -3.22 -0.45
N LYS A 40 -10.31 -2.89 0.40
CA LYS A 40 -11.48 -2.09 0.02
C LYS A 40 -11.10 -0.78 -0.64
N VAL A 41 -11.80 -0.45 -1.72
CA VAL A 41 -11.62 0.81 -2.46
C VAL A 41 -12.78 1.73 -2.12
N HIS A 42 -12.50 2.90 -1.55
CA HIS A 42 -13.55 3.82 -1.09
C HIS A 42 -14.57 3.13 -0.14
N GLY A 43 -14.13 2.15 0.63
CA GLY A 43 -14.99 1.35 1.52
C GLY A 43 -15.76 0.21 0.84
N GLU A 44 -15.75 0.16 -0.49
CA GLU A 44 -16.43 -0.85 -1.29
C GLU A 44 -15.57 -2.10 -1.49
N SER A 45 -16.22 -3.26 -1.44
CA SER A 45 -15.62 -4.56 -1.78
C SER A 45 -16.01 -5.04 -3.18
N GLU A 46 -17.02 -4.42 -3.77
CA GLU A 46 -17.47 -4.74 -5.13
C GLU A 46 -17.62 -3.45 -5.92
N PHE A 47 -16.99 -3.38 -7.10
CA PHE A 47 -17.08 -2.21 -7.95
C PHE A 47 -16.86 -2.57 -9.41
N SER A 48 -17.18 -1.65 -10.31
CA SER A 48 -16.94 -1.82 -11.74
C SER A 48 -16.09 -0.69 -12.32
N MET A 49 -15.25 -1.06 -13.27
CA MET A 49 -14.49 -0.16 -14.12
C MET A 49 -14.86 -0.44 -15.58
N TYR A 50 -14.89 0.61 -16.38
CA TYR A 50 -15.18 0.53 -17.81
C TYR A 50 -13.90 0.81 -18.59
N ALA A 51 -13.69 0.08 -19.67
CA ALA A 51 -12.48 0.21 -20.47
C ALA A 51 -12.80 0.16 -21.95
N THR A 52 -12.28 1.11 -22.72
CA THR A 52 -12.54 1.24 -24.15
C THR A 52 -11.25 1.08 -24.93
N PRO A 53 -11.18 0.16 -25.91
CA PRO A 53 -9.94 -0.11 -26.63
C PRO A 53 -9.62 1.00 -27.64
N PHE A 54 -8.33 1.27 -27.76
CA PHE A 54 -7.71 2.05 -28.81
C PHE A 54 -6.61 1.19 -29.45
N LEU A 55 -6.81 0.82 -30.71
CA LEU A 55 -5.92 -0.06 -31.46
C LEU A 55 -4.95 0.79 -32.28
N SER A 56 -3.71 0.30 -32.43
CA SER A 56 -2.81 0.83 -33.46
C SER A 56 -3.34 0.51 -34.86
N ASP A 57 -2.88 1.24 -35.88
CA ASP A 57 -3.33 1.08 -37.28
C ASP A 57 -3.28 -0.37 -37.79
N LYS A 58 -2.34 -1.18 -37.30
CA LYS A 58 -2.17 -2.59 -37.66
C LYS A 58 -2.85 -3.59 -36.72
N LYS A 59 -3.55 -3.11 -35.69
CA LYS A 59 -4.15 -3.90 -34.60
C LYS A 59 -3.15 -4.82 -33.87
N GLU A 60 -1.86 -4.51 -33.97
CA GLU A 60 -0.77 -5.23 -33.30
C GLU A 60 -0.57 -4.77 -31.85
N LYS A 61 -1.11 -3.59 -31.53
CA LYS A 61 -1.02 -2.98 -30.21
C LYS A 61 -2.36 -2.45 -29.76
N VAL A 62 -2.63 -2.53 -28.47
CA VAL A 62 -3.84 -2.03 -27.84
C VAL A 62 -3.51 -1.24 -26.58
N LEU A 63 -4.21 -0.12 -26.40
CA LEU A 63 -4.28 0.64 -25.17
C LEU A 63 -5.75 0.75 -24.80
N TYR A 64 -6.08 0.60 -23.53
CA TYR A 64 -7.44 0.85 -23.06
C TYR A 64 -7.49 2.18 -22.32
N ASP A 65 -8.42 3.04 -22.73
CA ASP A 65 -8.90 4.13 -21.90
C ASP A 65 -9.79 3.54 -20.81
N VAL A 66 -9.75 4.10 -19.60
CA VAL A 66 -10.38 3.50 -18.41
C VAL A 66 -11.13 4.54 -17.62
N PHE A 67 -12.28 4.15 -17.08
CA PHE A 67 -13.08 4.97 -16.19
C PHE A 67 -13.58 4.18 -14.98
N ALA A 68 -13.50 4.79 -13.80
CA ALA A 68 -14.09 4.30 -12.57
C ALA A 68 -14.68 5.46 -11.76
N SER A 69 -15.77 5.21 -11.04
CA SER A 69 -16.45 6.21 -10.22
C SER A 69 -16.85 5.62 -8.88
N PHE A 70 -16.58 6.35 -7.82
CA PHE A 70 -16.89 6.00 -6.44
C PHE A 70 -17.58 7.18 -5.77
N ARG A 71 -18.53 6.89 -4.91
CA ARG A 71 -19.35 7.90 -4.26
C ARG A 71 -19.40 7.62 -2.76
N ASP A 72 -19.14 8.63 -1.96
CA ASP A 72 -19.49 8.64 -0.53
C ASP A 72 -20.58 9.67 -0.24
N ASP A 73 -20.85 9.93 1.04
CA ASP A 73 -21.91 10.83 1.48
C ASP A 73 -21.64 12.31 1.11
N GLU A 74 -20.38 12.70 0.88
CA GLU A 74 -19.99 14.10 0.68
C GLU A 74 -19.46 14.37 -0.74
N MET A 75 -18.82 13.37 -1.35
CA MET A 75 -17.95 13.51 -2.51
C MET A 75 -18.19 12.41 -3.55
N LEU A 76 -18.00 12.76 -4.81
CA LEU A 76 -17.84 11.84 -5.94
C LEU A 76 -16.37 11.84 -6.34
N TYR A 77 -15.79 10.64 -6.46
CA TYR A 77 -14.42 10.40 -6.89
C TYR A 77 -14.44 9.71 -8.25
N ASN A 78 -13.83 10.32 -9.26
CA ASN A 78 -13.68 9.73 -10.58
C ASN A 78 -12.21 9.49 -10.88
N TYR A 79 -11.92 8.35 -11.51
CA TYR A 79 -10.60 7.99 -11.99
C TYR A 79 -10.70 7.72 -13.48
N THR A 80 -9.86 8.40 -14.25
CA THR A 80 -9.88 8.36 -15.70
C THR A 80 -8.47 8.13 -16.22
N LEU A 81 -8.30 7.18 -17.13
CA LEU A 81 -7.09 7.00 -17.93
C LEU A 81 -7.46 7.24 -19.38
N VAL A 82 -6.89 8.26 -20.02
CA VAL A 82 -7.16 8.56 -21.43
C VAL A 82 -5.83 8.75 -22.14
N ALA A 83 -5.63 8.04 -23.26
CA ALA A 83 -4.39 8.08 -24.04
C ALA A 83 -3.13 7.84 -23.20
N GLY A 84 -3.22 6.96 -22.20
CA GLY A 84 -2.10 6.60 -21.34
C GLY A 84 -1.84 7.58 -20.19
N ILE A 85 -2.66 8.63 -20.05
CA ILE A 85 -2.51 9.66 -19.03
C ILE A 85 -3.58 9.48 -17.93
N PRO A 86 -3.17 9.24 -16.67
CA PRO A 86 -4.08 8.99 -15.56
C PRO A 86 -4.47 10.26 -14.77
N TYR A 87 -5.75 10.36 -14.43
CA TYR A 87 -6.36 11.47 -13.70
C TYR A 87 -7.23 10.96 -12.55
N ALA A 88 -7.26 11.71 -11.45
CA ALA A 88 -8.31 11.64 -10.45
C ALA A 88 -9.07 12.97 -10.43
N SER A 89 -10.38 12.92 -10.21
CA SER A 89 -11.16 14.11 -9.94
C SER A 89 -12.12 13.92 -8.79
N THR A 90 -12.37 15.00 -8.06
CA THR A 90 -13.28 15.02 -6.92
C THR A 90 -14.33 16.10 -7.10
N LEU A 91 -15.58 15.75 -6.83
CA LEU A 91 -16.73 16.65 -6.93
C LEU A 91 -17.55 16.59 -5.64
N PRO A 92 -17.70 17.70 -4.89
CA PRO A 92 -18.61 17.74 -3.76
C PRO A 92 -20.06 17.58 -4.22
N LEU A 93 -20.81 16.64 -3.65
CA LEU A 93 -22.19 16.37 -4.05
C LEU A 93 -23.16 17.48 -3.65
N HIS A 94 -22.83 18.25 -2.61
CA HIS A 94 -23.69 19.27 -2.02
C HIS A 94 -23.21 20.72 -2.26
N LYS A 95 -22.18 20.93 -3.07
CA LYS A 95 -21.68 22.27 -3.43
C LYS A 95 -21.62 22.41 -4.95
N THR A 96 -21.94 23.57 -5.47
CA THR A 96 -21.84 23.89 -6.91
C THR A 96 -20.40 24.19 -7.35
N ASN A 97 -19.40 23.63 -6.68
CA ASN A 97 -18.00 23.88 -6.99
C ASN A 97 -17.58 23.06 -8.20
N SER A 98 -16.67 23.61 -9.01
CA SER A 98 -16.04 22.88 -10.11
C SER A 98 -15.30 21.66 -9.59
N PRO A 99 -15.27 20.54 -10.35
CA PRO A 99 -14.48 19.37 -9.97
C PRO A 99 -13.00 19.77 -9.88
N SER A 100 -12.33 19.30 -8.82
CA SER A 100 -10.88 19.38 -8.72
C SER A 100 -10.28 18.18 -9.45
N VAL A 101 -9.37 18.41 -10.39
CA VAL A 101 -8.67 17.38 -11.15
C VAL A 101 -7.19 17.38 -10.75
N THR A 102 -6.63 16.20 -10.53
CA THR A 102 -5.20 16.01 -10.22
C THR A 102 -4.65 14.83 -11.03
N CYS A 103 -3.37 14.91 -11.39
CA CYS A 103 -2.65 13.78 -11.96
C CYS A 103 -2.43 12.71 -10.88
N ILE A 104 -2.45 11.43 -11.24
CA ILE A 104 -2.17 10.31 -10.33
C ILE A 104 -1.10 9.40 -10.93
N ASP A 105 -0.37 8.68 -10.08
CA ASP A 105 0.67 7.75 -10.52
C ASP A 105 0.04 6.43 -11.02
N SER A 106 0.58 5.86 -12.09
CA SER A 106 0.19 4.55 -12.61
C SER A 106 0.49 3.41 -11.63
N GLU A 107 1.47 3.58 -10.73
CA GLU A 107 1.81 2.63 -9.68
C GLU A 107 1.05 2.83 -8.36
N SER A 108 0.08 3.74 -8.34
CA SER A 108 -0.59 4.18 -7.11
C SER A 108 -1.39 3.07 -6.40
N GLY A 109 -1.72 1.98 -7.11
CA GLY A 109 -2.09 0.70 -6.51
C GLY A 109 -3.50 0.61 -5.91
N THR A 110 -4.29 1.68 -5.99
CA THR A 110 -5.64 1.78 -5.40
C THR A 110 -6.74 1.30 -6.31
N LEU A 111 -6.55 1.41 -7.62
CA LEU A 111 -7.39 0.74 -8.59
C LEU A 111 -6.61 -0.34 -9.32
N PRO A 112 -7.27 -1.43 -9.74
CA PRO A 112 -6.65 -2.42 -10.60
C PRO A 112 -6.19 -1.78 -11.91
N ALA A 113 -4.91 -1.89 -12.24
CA ALA A 113 -4.35 -1.38 -13.48
C ALA A 113 -4.85 -2.22 -14.67
N ILE A 114 -5.94 -1.79 -15.32
CA ILE A 114 -6.58 -2.52 -16.43
C ILE A 114 -5.60 -2.86 -17.55
N ASN A 115 -4.72 -1.92 -17.93
CA ASN A 115 -3.72 -2.18 -18.97
C ASN A 115 -2.67 -3.22 -18.53
N SER A 116 -2.37 -3.37 -17.23
CA SER A 116 -1.54 -4.48 -16.73
C SER A 116 -2.29 -5.82 -16.77
N ILE A 117 -3.60 -5.82 -16.51
CA ILE A 117 -4.45 -7.02 -16.68
C ILE A 117 -4.45 -7.45 -18.16
N VAL A 118 -4.63 -6.51 -19.09
CA VAL A 118 -4.56 -6.75 -20.53
C VAL A 118 -3.19 -7.28 -20.96
N ALA A 119 -2.10 -6.69 -20.46
CA ALA A 119 -0.74 -7.18 -20.69
C ALA A 119 -0.59 -8.65 -20.26
N ALA A 120 -1.10 -9.00 -19.08
CA ALA A 120 -1.04 -10.36 -18.54
C ALA A 120 -1.91 -11.35 -19.34
N ILE A 121 -3.09 -10.94 -19.79
CA ILE A 121 -3.96 -11.76 -20.65
C ILE A 121 -3.27 -12.10 -21.98
N ASN A 122 -2.49 -11.17 -22.54
CA ASN A 122 -1.69 -11.45 -23.74
C ASN A 122 -0.62 -12.54 -23.52
N GLN A 123 -0.28 -12.84 -22.27
CA GLN A 123 0.66 -13.90 -21.85
C GLN A 123 -0.03 -15.12 -21.22
N ALA A 124 -1.36 -15.25 -21.39
CA ALA A 124 -2.14 -16.33 -20.80
C ALA A 124 -1.66 -17.71 -21.29
N THR A 125 -1.49 -18.65 -20.35
CA THR A 125 -1.01 -20.01 -20.64
C THR A 125 -2.09 -21.06 -20.34
N PRO A 126 -2.35 -22.02 -21.24
CA PRO A 126 -3.39 -23.04 -21.01
C PRO A 126 -2.97 -24.05 -19.93
N VAL A 127 -3.92 -24.51 -19.11
CA VAL A 127 -3.72 -25.51 -18.04
C VAL A 127 -4.58 -26.76 -18.23
N THR A 128 -4.05 -27.93 -17.87
CA THR A 128 -4.58 -29.26 -18.27
C THR A 128 -5.83 -29.75 -17.57
N SER A 129 -6.14 -29.24 -16.37
CA SER A 129 -7.25 -29.76 -15.56
C SER A 129 -7.47 -28.81 -14.39
N GLY A 130 -8.72 -28.36 -14.21
CA GLY A 130 -9.12 -27.56 -13.07
C GLY A 130 -8.86 -28.33 -11.77
N GLY A 131 -7.77 -27.99 -11.08
CA GLY A 131 -7.60 -28.37 -9.69
C GLY A 131 -8.82 -27.84 -8.92
N ASN A 132 -9.44 -28.68 -8.08
CA ASN A 132 -10.67 -28.45 -7.31
C ASN A 132 -10.87 -27.00 -6.79
N GLY A 133 -11.32 -26.10 -7.66
CA GLY A 133 -11.35 -24.65 -7.39
C GLY A 133 -11.77 -23.77 -8.57
N SER A 134 -11.49 -24.14 -9.83
CA SER A 134 -11.98 -23.40 -11.01
C SER A 134 -13.18 -24.10 -11.66
N ASN A 135 -14.39 -23.63 -11.35
CA ASN A 135 -15.63 -24.10 -11.99
C ASN A 135 -15.81 -23.48 -13.39
N CYS A 136 -14.85 -23.64 -14.29
CA CYS A 136 -15.08 -23.28 -15.69
C CYS A 136 -16.04 -24.31 -16.28
N VAL A 137 -17.34 -23.98 -16.34
CA VAL A 137 -18.36 -24.84 -16.94
C VAL A 137 -18.02 -24.97 -18.44
N ASN A 138 -17.45 -26.11 -18.82
CA ASN A 138 -17.14 -26.51 -20.21
C ASN A 138 -16.09 -25.69 -20.99
N GLY A 139 -15.27 -24.86 -20.32
CA GLY A 139 -14.29 -23.96 -20.97
C GLY A 139 -12.82 -24.35 -20.77
N LYS A 140 -11.94 -23.89 -21.69
CA LYS A 140 -10.48 -23.93 -21.50
C LYS A 140 -10.10 -22.99 -20.34
N VAL A 141 -9.22 -23.46 -19.46
CA VAL A 141 -8.71 -22.68 -18.34
C VAL A 141 -7.31 -22.16 -18.66
N PHE A 142 -7.04 -20.90 -18.32
CA PHE A 142 -5.73 -20.28 -18.50
C PHE A 142 -5.17 -19.79 -17.17
N LYS A 143 -3.84 -19.92 -16.98
CA LYS A 143 -3.12 -19.20 -15.94
C LYS A 143 -2.76 -17.81 -16.48
N VAL A 144 -3.07 -16.79 -15.69
CA VAL A 144 -2.69 -15.39 -15.93
C VAL A 144 -1.97 -14.87 -14.68
N THR A 145 -0.82 -14.22 -14.85
CA THR A 145 -0.05 -13.65 -13.73
C THR A 145 0.07 -12.14 -13.91
N ILE A 146 -0.46 -11.37 -12.96
CA ILE A 146 -0.41 -9.91 -12.94
C ILE A 146 0.46 -9.49 -11.76
N HIS A 147 1.63 -8.90 -12.03
CA HIS A 147 2.56 -8.40 -10.98
C HIS A 147 2.82 -9.43 -9.85
N GLY A 148 3.02 -10.70 -10.21
CA GLY A 148 3.26 -11.80 -9.26
C GLY A 148 2.00 -12.46 -8.68
N ILE A 149 0.81 -11.92 -8.96
CA ILE A 149 -0.48 -12.48 -8.52
C ILE A 149 -1.04 -13.38 -9.61
N ASP A 150 -1.31 -14.63 -9.24
CA ASP A 150 -1.83 -15.65 -10.14
C ASP A 150 -3.36 -15.70 -10.12
N PHE A 151 -3.95 -15.79 -11.32
CA PHE A 151 -5.38 -15.95 -11.56
C PHE A 151 -5.63 -17.15 -12.47
N ALA A 152 -6.74 -17.87 -12.23
CA ALA A 152 -7.31 -18.77 -13.22
C ALA A 152 -8.35 -18.03 -14.05
N LEU A 153 -8.16 -17.98 -15.35
CA LEU A 153 -9.07 -17.37 -16.30
C LEU A 153 -9.96 -18.43 -16.96
N CYS A 154 -11.28 -18.25 -16.87
CA CYS A 154 -12.29 -18.99 -17.63
C CYS A 154 -12.90 -18.06 -18.70
N SER A 155 -12.73 -18.40 -19.98
CA SER A 155 -13.36 -17.65 -21.08
C SER A 155 -14.79 -18.11 -21.38
N SER A 156 -15.65 -17.19 -21.80
CA SER A 156 -17.00 -17.41 -22.32
C SER A 156 -17.24 -16.56 -23.57
N SER A 157 -18.38 -16.72 -24.25
CA SER A 157 -18.71 -15.92 -25.45
C SER A 157 -19.05 -14.46 -25.14
N SER A 158 -19.49 -14.15 -23.93
CA SER A 158 -19.91 -12.80 -23.51
C SER A 158 -18.89 -12.10 -22.60
N GLY A 159 -17.72 -12.69 -22.42
CA GLY A 159 -16.72 -12.20 -21.47
C GLY A 159 -15.85 -13.31 -20.89
N PHE A 160 -15.15 -13.02 -19.80
CA PHE A 160 -14.36 -14.01 -19.08
C PHE A 160 -14.34 -13.71 -17.58
N THR A 161 -14.01 -14.72 -16.79
CA THR A 161 -13.82 -14.56 -15.34
C THR A 161 -12.39 -14.91 -14.98
N MET A 162 -11.78 -14.14 -14.09
CA MET A 162 -10.47 -14.40 -13.50
C MET A 162 -10.66 -14.60 -12.01
N GLN A 163 -10.39 -15.81 -11.55
CA GLN A 163 -10.49 -16.16 -10.14
C GLN A 163 -9.12 -16.03 -9.49
N GLY A 164 -9.03 -15.32 -8.37
CA GLY A 164 -7.80 -15.08 -7.64
C GLY A 164 -7.92 -15.46 -6.16
N THR A 165 -6.82 -15.41 -5.42
CA THR A 165 -6.84 -15.68 -3.98
C THR A 165 -7.56 -14.57 -3.20
N ASP A 166 -7.26 -13.32 -3.54
CA ASP A 166 -7.73 -12.14 -2.78
C ASP A 166 -8.83 -11.34 -3.47
N MET A 167 -9.03 -11.59 -4.77
CA MET A 167 -10.10 -10.97 -5.55
C MET A 167 -10.52 -11.88 -6.69
N ASP A 168 -11.75 -11.68 -7.16
CA ASP A 168 -12.22 -12.19 -8.45
C ASP A 168 -12.50 -11.01 -9.38
N ILE A 169 -12.33 -11.24 -10.68
CA ILE A 169 -12.57 -10.25 -11.74
C ILE A 169 -13.54 -10.90 -12.75
N ASN A 170 -14.70 -10.30 -12.95
CA ASN A 170 -15.63 -10.68 -13.99
C ASN A 170 -15.60 -9.61 -15.09
N VAL A 171 -15.22 -10.00 -16.30
CA VAL A 171 -15.10 -9.10 -17.45
C VAL A 171 -16.20 -9.42 -18.44
N GLY A 172 -17.09 -8.45 -18.68
CA GLY A 172 -18.14 -8.54 -19.69
C GLY A 172 -17.79 -7.74 -20.94
N PHE A 173 -18.13 -8.27 -22.12
CA PHE A 173 -18.10 -7.54 -23.37
C PHE A 173 -19.37 -6.68 -23.48
N LEU A 174 -19.21 -5.38 -23.72
CA LEU A 174 -20.31 -4.45 -23.90
C LEU A 174 -20.74 -4.42 -25.36
N GLU A 175 -22.04 -4.38 -25.60
CA GLU A 175 -22.62 -4.26 -26.96
C GLU A 175 -22.46 -2.85 -27.52
N GLU A 176 -22.39 -1.85 -26.63
CA GLU A 176 -22.25 -0.45 -26.99
C GLU A 176 -20.89 0.09 -26.53
N ARG A 177 -20.30 0.96 -27.35
CA ARG A 177 -19.03 1.59 -27.02
C ARG A 177 -19.23 2.62 -25.92
N VAL A 178 -18.32 2.62 -24.95
CA VAL A 178 -18.27 3.63 -23.89
C VAL A 178 -17.28 4.72 -24.30
N ASP A 179 -17.76 5.94 -24.52
CA ASP A 179 -16.87 7.06 -24.83
C ASP A 179 -16.29 7.63 -23.52
N ILE A 180 -14.99 7.43 -23.31
CA ILE A 180 -14.24 7.92 -22.13
C ILE A 180 -13.47 9.17 -22.57
N VAL A 181 -13.78 10.30 -21.92
CA VAL A 181 -13.28 11.62 -22.31
C VAL A 181 -12.28 12.16 -21.31
N HIS A 182 -11.31 12.91 -21.84
CA HIS A 182 -10.28 13.59 -21.09
C HIS A 182 -10.90 14.64 -20.12
N PRO A 183 -10.53 14.64 -18.83
CA PRO A 183 -10.93 15.72 -17.90
C PRO A 183 -10.22 17.03 -18.26
N SER A 184 -10.78 18.20 -17.93
CA SER A 184 -10.31 19.53 -18.40
C SER A 184 -8.79 19.78 -18.38
N ASP A 185 -8.31 20.71 -19.22
CA ASP A 185 -6.88 21.07 -19.45
C ASP A 185 -5.99 21.02 -18.20
N THR A 186 -5.36 19.87 -17.97
CA THR A 186 -4.38 19.64 -16.91
C THR A 186 -3.14 19.02 -17.55
N SER A 187 -1.94 19.56 -17.28
CA SER A 187 -0.67 19.03 -17.82
C SER A 187 -0.22 17.81 -17.02
N CYS A 188 -0.78 16.64 -17.33
CA CYS A 188 -0.34 15.35 -16.78
C CYS A 188 0.54 14.61 -17.80
N GLU A 189 1.44 13.76 -17.32
CA GLU A 189 2.38 13.01 -18.15
C GLU A 189 1.81 11.64 -18.57
N GLU A 190 2.25 11.13 -19.72
CA GLU A 190 1.90 9.79 -20.18
C GLU A 190 2.66 8.75 -19.36
N GLU A 191 1.92 7.85 -18.71
CA GLU A 191 2.48 6.85 -17.78
C GLU A 191 2.23 5.41 -18.25
N VAL A 192 1.24 5.21 -19.14
CA VAL A 192 0.82 3.87 -19.59
C VAL A 192 0.99 3.71 -21.08
N ALA A 193 1.91 2.82 -21.47
CA ALA A 193 2.17 2.51 -22.87
C ALA A 193 1.22 1.45 -23.45
N TYR A 194 1.17 1.39 -24.78
CA TYR A 194 0.46 0.35 -25.53
C TYR A 194 1.00 -1.06 -25.26
N ASN A 195 0.09 -2.03 -25.16
CA ASN A 195 0.40 -3.45 -25.05
C ASN A 195 0.46 -4.12 -26.41
N ALA A 196 1.43 -5.03 -26.60
CA ALA A 196 1.45 -5.90 -27.76
C ALA A 196 0.29 -6.91 -27.69
N VAL A 197 -0.39 -7.12 -28.81
CA VAL A 197 -1.51 -8.05 -28.93
C VAL A 197 -1.03 -9.41 -29.41
N THR A 198 -1.31 -10.46 -28.66
CA THR A 198 -1.10 -11.85 -29.08
C THR A 198 -2.37 -12.46 -29.63
N SER A 199 -2.28 -13.58 -30.36
CA SER A 199 -3.45 -14.28 -30.87
C SER A 199 -4.38 -14.76 -29.75
N ILE A 200 -3.80 -15.27 -28.65
CA ILE A 200 -4.56 -15.68 -27.46
C ILE A 200 -5.20 -14.47 -26.77
N GLY A 201 -4.45 -13.38 -26.60
CA GLY A 201 -4.97 -12.17 -25.96
C GLY A 201 -6.11 -11.54 -26.75
N SER A 202 -5.96 -11.45 -28.08
CA SER A 202 -7.02 -11.01 -28.99
C SER A 202 -8.29 -11.83 -28.81
N SER A 203 -8.21 -13.16 -28.86
CA SER A 203 -9.38 -14.03 -28.66
C SER A 203 -10.03 -13.87 -27.29
N LEU A 204 -9.23 -13.79 -26.21
CA LEU A 204 -9.74 -13.64 -24.84
C LEU A 204 -10.39 -12.28 -24.60
N LEU A 205 -9.89 -11.20 -25.21
CA LEU A 205 -10.40 -9.84 -25.03
C LEU A 205 -11.56 -9.48 -25.95
N THR A 206 -11.83 -10.29 -26.98
CA THR A 206 -12.89 -10.03 -27.98
C THR A 206 -13.96 -11.11 -28.05
N GLY A 207 -13.77 -12.25 -27.37
CA GLY A 207 -14.68 -13.40 -27.45
C GLY A 207 -14.54 -14.21 -28.75
N GLN A 208 -13.57 -13.87 -29.60
CA GLN A 208 -13.29 -14.60 -30.84
C GLN A 208 -12.78 -16.02 -30.53
N PRO A 209 -12.98 -16.99 -31.44
CA PRO A 209 -12.49 -18.35 -31.24
C PRO A 209 -11.00 -18.37 -30.89
N ILE A 210 -10.64 -19.10 -29.82
CA ILE A 210 -9.25 -19.27 -29.41
C ILE A 210 -8.57 -20.19 -30.42
N PRO A 211 -7.50 -19.75 -31.11
CA PRO A 211 -6.79 -20.57 -32.09
C PRO A 211 -6.39 -21.92 -31.48
N GLU A 212 -6.53 -23.00 -32.24
CA GLU A 212 -5.98 -24.27 -31.82
C GLU A 212 -4.46 -24.15 -31.75
N ILE A 213 -3.93 -24.25 -30.53
CA ILE A 213 -2.49 -24.39 -30.33
C ILE A 213 -2.15 -25.80 -30.80
N SER A 214 -1.73 -25.94 -32.06
CA SER A 214 -1.30 -27.20 -32.65
C SER A 214 0.03 -27.65 -32.04
N ARG A 215 -0.01 -28.24 -30.84
CA ARG A 215 1.07 -29.09 -30.37
C ARG A 215 0.59 -30.08 -29.32
N ASN A 216 0.85 -31.36 -29.60
CA ASN A 216 0.91 -32.50 -28.68
C ASN A 216 2.01 -32.29 -27.60
N LEU A 217 2.03 -31.14 -26.93
CA LEU A 217 2.82 -30.92 -25.74
C LEU A 217 1.85 -30.95 -24.57
N LYS A 218 2.16 -31.83 -23.61
CA LYS A 218 1.52 -31.92 -22.31
C LYS A 218 1.38 -30.50 -21.75
N ALA A 219 0.18 -30.06 -21.36
CA ALA A 219 0.04 -28.71 -20.83
C ALA A 219 0.97 -28.52 -19.63
N GLU A 220 1.55 -27.33 -19.54
CA GLU A 220 2.82 -27.12 -18.86
C GLU A 220 2.71 -27.11 -17.33
N PHE A 221 1.50 -27.16 -16.75
CA PHE A 221 1.34 -26.96 -15.32
C PHE A 221 0.05 -27.55 -14.71
N ASP A 222 0.18 -28.15 -13.51
CA ASP A 222 -0.93 -28.40 -12.60
C ASP A 222 -1.16 -27.12 -11.77
N PHE A 223 -2.25 -26.40 -12.07
CA PHE A 223 -2.58 -25.15 -11.39
C PHE A 223 -3.55 -25.43 -10.24
N SER A 224 -3.06 -25.27 -9.01
CA SER A 224 -3.91 -25.29 -7.83
C SER A 224 -3.85 -23.95 -7.11
N PHE A 225 -5.02 -23.36 -6.86
CA PHE A 225 -5.16 -22.29 -5.86
C PHE A 225 -4.79 -22.76 -4.44
N ARG A 226 -4.72 -24.09 -4.21
CA ARG A 226 -4.40 -24.69 -2.92
C ARG A 226 -2.90 -24.58 -2.62
N GLY A 227 -2.49 -23.41 -2.16
CA GLY A 227 -1.13 -23.19 -1.68
C GLY A 227 -0.88 -21.80 -1.08
N LYS A 228 -1.65 -20.78 -1.46
CA LYS A 228 -1.62 -19.46 -0.79
C LYS A 228 -2.76 -19.44 0.24
N SER A 229 -2.52 -20.08 1.37
CA SER A 229 -3.41 -20.10 2.54
C SER A 229 -3.98 -18.72 2.82
N SER A 230 -5.28 -18.62 3.16
CA SER A 230 -5.76 -17.52 4.01
C SER A 230 -4.76 -17.38 5.15
N CYS A 231 -4.09 -16.24 5.26
CA CYS A 231 -3.02 -16.09 6.24
C CYS A 231 -3.56 -16.39 7.63
N SER A 232 -2.85 -17.26 8.34
CA SER A 232 -3.22 -17.77 9.64
C SER A 232 -1.96 -17.85 10.47
N CYS A 233 -2.12 -17.69 11.78
CA CYS A 233 -0.99 -17.73 12.67
C CYS A 233 -0.32 -19.11 12.65
N LYS A 234 0.99 -19.12 12.41
CA LYS A 234 1.84 -20.32 12.42
C LYS A 234 2.53 -20.54 13.76
N SER A 235 2.49 -19.54 14.65
CA SER A 235 3.00 -19.61 16.01
C SER A 235 1.86 -19.66 17.04
N THR A 236 2.21 -19.80 18.32
CA THR A 236 1.24 -19.65 19.41
C THR A 236 0.81 -18.18 19.50
N PRO A 237 -0.51 -17.88 19.45
CA PRO A 237 -0.98 -16.52 19.63
C PRO A 237 -0.56 -15.94 20.98
N ARG A 238 -0.13 -14.68 20.97
CA ARG A 238 0.48 -13.99 22.12
C ARG A 238 -0.10 -12.59 22.28
N PRO A 239 -0.08 -11.97 23.47
CA PRO A 239 -0.39 -10.55 23.59
C PRO A 239 0.50 -9.71 22.68
N CYS A 240 -0.10 -8.72 22.02
CA CYS A 240 0.60 -7.81 21.12
C CYS A 240 0.58 -6.38 21.65
N ILE A 241 1.70 -5.70 21.54
CA ILE A 241 1.84 -4.28 21.90
C ILE A 241 2.39 -3.49 20.72
N PHE A 242 1.64 -2.47 20.30
CA PHE A 242 2.01 -1.55 19.23
C PHE A 242 2.60 -0.27 19.83
N VAL A 243 3.81 0.07 19.41
CA VAL A 243 4.56 1.24 19.86
C VAL A 243 4.76 2.18 18.67
N HIS A 244 4.05 3.30 18.70
CA HIS A 244 4.08 4.32 17.66
C HIS A 244 5.39 5.10 17.64
N GLY A 245 5.59 5.88 16.57
CA GLY A 245 6.74 6.77 16.41
C GLY A 245 6.44 8.22 16.78
N LEU A 246 7.19 9.13 16.16
CA LEU A 246 7.06 10.57 16.36
C LEU A 246 5.67 11.09 15.94
N GLY A 247 5.17 12.12 16.63
CA GLY A 247 3.98 12.88 16.22
C GLY A 247 2.90 13.02 17.29
N VAL A 248 3.05 12.33 18.43
CA VAL A 248 2.03 12.31 19.49
C VAL A 248 2.43 13.23 20.64
N LYS A 249 1.56 14.22 20.96
CA LYS A 249 1.79 15.22 22.02
C LYS A 249 1.23 14.82 23.38
N THR A 250 0.27 13.91 23.39
CA THR A 250 -0.43 13.42 24.58
C THR A 250 0.16 12.10 25.05
N GLU A 251 -0.16 11.72 26.28
CA GLU A 251 0.14 10.39 26.80
C GLU A 251 -0.99 9.93 27.71
N THR A 252 -1.20 8.62 27.77
CA THR A 252 -2.11 7.97 28.71
C THR A 252 -1.32 7.18 29.75
N SER A 253 -1.94 6.91 30.89
CA SER A 253 -1.31 6.15 31.98
C SER A 253 -1.25 4.65 31.72
N GLU A 254 -2.04 4.11 30.80
CA GLU A 254 -2.17 2.68 30.48
C GLU A 254 -2.18 2.45 28.97
N ASN A 255 -2.01 1.19 28.55
CA ASN A 255 -2.16 0.82 27.15
C ASN A 255 -3.62 0.94 26.70
N GLU A 256 -3.83 1.50 25.52
CA GLU A 256 -5.16 1.63 24.91
C GLU A 256 -5.54 0.36 24.14
N ASP A 257 -6.85 0.14 23.97
CA ASP A 257 -7.40 -0.94 23.12
C ASP A 257 -7.46 -0.53 21.64
N PHE A 258 -7.39 0.76 21.36
CA PHE A 258 -7.32 1.32 20.01
C PHE A 258 -6.59 2.65 20.04
N PHE A 259 -5.74 2.89 19.05
CA PHE A 259 -5.07 4.17 18.87
C PHE A 259 -5.05 4.55 17.39
N SER A 260 -5.62 5.71 17.05
CA SER A 260 -5.84 6.15 15.66
C SER A 260 -4.56 6.41 14.85
N TYR A 261 -3.41 6.38 15.50
CA TYR A 261 -2.10 6.32 14.82
C TYR A 261 -2.03 5.10 13.90
N TRP A 262 -2.71 4.00 14.26
CA TRP A 262 -2.72 2.75 13.51
C TRP A 262 -4.01 2.61 12.71
N GLY A 263 -3.92 1.91 11.57
CA GLY A 263 -5.07 1.57 10.75
C GLY A 263 -6.12 0.78 11.51
N LYS A 264 -7.39 1.19 11.40
CA LYS A 264 -8.51 0.50 12.04
C LYS A 264 -8.65 -0.96 11.60
N SER A 265 -8.18 -1.31 10.41
CA SER A 265 -8.29 -2.67 9.89
C SER A 265 -7.35 -3.65 10.62
N ILE A 266 -6.28 -3.18 11.27
CA ILE A 266 -5.28 -4.07 11.88
C ILE A 266 -5.86 -4.99 12.97
N VAL A 267 -6.94 -4.58 13.63
CA VAL A 267 -7.57 -5.38 14.69
C VAL A 267 -8.16 -6.70 14.18
N ASP A 268 -8.59 -6.73 12.91
CA ASP A 268 -9.14 -7.92 12.27
C ASP A 268 -8.08 -8.72 11.51
N HIS A 269 -6.85 -8.20 11.45
CA HIS A 269 -5.77 -8.66 10.57
C HIS A 269 -4.49 -9.00 11.35
N ALA A 270 -4.64 -9.44 12.60
CA ALA A 270 -3.55 -9.79 13.50
C ALA A 270 -3.73 -11.21 14.09
N PRO A 271 -3.73 -12.27 13.27
CA PRO A 271 -4.11 -13.61 13.70
C PRO A 271 -3.20 -14.22 14.78
N CYS A 272 -1.95 -13.74 14.91
CA CYS A 272 -1.03 -14.15 15.96
C CYS A 272 -1.15 -13.35 17.26
N CYS A 273 -2.04 -12.36 17.31
CA CYS A 273 -2.29 -11.58 18.50
C CYS A 273 -3.49 -12.15 19.26
N SER A 274 -3.25 -12.69 20.45
CA SER A 274 -4.32 -13.08 21.37
C SER A 274 -5.06 -11.88 21.97
N SER A 275 -4.39 -10.73 22.03
CA SER A 275 -4.92 -9.43 22.41
C SER A 275 -4.09 -8.34 21.73
N LEU A 276 -4.70 -7.17 21.52
CA LEU A 276 -4.05 -6.01 20.93
C LEU A 276 -4.06 -4.87 21.93
N LYS A 277 -2.89 -4.27 22.13
CA LYS A 277 -2.70 -3.11 22.97
C LYS A 277 -1.85 -2.08 22.26
N PHE A 278 -2.11 -0.82 22.55
CA PHE A 278 -1.44 0.31 21.91
C PHE A 278 -0.82 1.20 22.98
N ALA A 279 0.49 1.41 22.90
CA ALA A 279 1.15 2.41 23.71
C ALA A 279 0.76 3.80 23.19
N HIS A 280 0.43 4.72 24.08
CA HIS A 280 0.18 6.13 23.75
C HIS A 280 1.10 7.00 24.60
N LEU A 281 2.19 7.44 23.99
CA LEU A 281 3.29 8.13 24.67
C LEU A 281 3.56 9.50 24.03
N ASN A 282 3.94 10.47 24.85
CA ASN A 282 4.32 11.79 24.36
C ASN A 282 5.69 11.71 23.68
N THR A 283 5.67 11.64 22.35
CA THR A 283 6.86 11.50 21.48
C THR A 283 7.29 12.81 20.86
N VAL A 284 6.44 13.85 20.88
CA VAL A 284 6.80 15.19 20.38
C VAL A 284 7.72 15.91 21.37
N ASN A 285 7.47 15.77 22.68
CA ASN A 285 8.20 16.51 23.70
C ASN A 285 9.35 15.71 24.34
N ASN A 286 9.56 14.46 23.95
CA ASN A 286 10.60 13.60 24.51
C ASN A 286 11.50 13.04 23.41
N THR A 287 12.80 12.99 23.68
CA THR A 287 13.77 12.33 22.80
C THR A 287 13.65 10.81 22.95
N TRP A 288 13.94 10.06 21.89
CA TRP A 288 14.01 8.58 21.98
C TRP A 288 15.10 8.08 22.93
N THR A 289 16.11 8.92 23.21
CA THR A 289 17.20 8.70 24.18
C THR A 289 16.79 9.01 25.62
N SER A 290 15.59 9.54 25.87
CA SER A 290 15.13 9.87 27.21
C SER A 290 14.94 8.61 28.04
N HIS A 291 15.67 8.50 29.17
CA HIS A 291 15.51 7.38 30.10
C HIS A 291 14.07 7.22 30.60
N SER A 292 13.33 8.33 30.77
CA SER A 292 11.93 8.28 31.18
C SER A 292 11.05 7.69 30.08
N LEU A 293 11.25 8.11 28.82
CA LEU A 293 10.50 7.58 27.69
C LEU A 293 10.82 6.09 27.46
N GLN A 294 12.09 5.71 27.51
CA GLN A 294 12.54 4.32 27.40
C GLN A 294 11.96 3.44 28.51
N HIS A 295 11.95 3.92 29.76
CA HIS A 295 11.34 3.20 30.87
C HIS A 295 9.82 3.02 30.64
N LYS A 296 9.11 4.07 30.22
CA LYS A 296 7.68 3.96 29.87
C LYS A 296 7.43 2.92 28.79
N VAL A 297 8.24 2.89 27.73
CA VAL A 297 8.12 1.88 26.66
C VAL A 297 8.27 0.46 27.19
N CYS A 298 9.27 0.22 28.05
CA CYS A 298 9.41 -1.07 28.72
C CYS A 298 8.19 -1.42 29.58
N GLU A 299 7.71 -0.50 30.41
CA GLU A 299 6.51 -0.72 31.23
C GLU A 299 5.28 -1.06 30.35
N ARG A 300 5.11 -0.38 29.20
CA ARG A 300 4.03 -0.69 28.25
C ARG A 300 4.13 -2.11 27.71
N ALA A 301 5.33 -2.58 27.39
CA ALA A 301 5.55 -3.92 26.86
C ALA A 301 5.48 -5.01 27.95
N LEU A 302 5.96 -4.74 29.17
CA LEU A 302 5.86 -5.68 30.29
C LEU A 302 4.40 -5.91 30.70
N ALA A 303 3.58 -4.86 30.66
CA ALA A 303 2.20 -4.89 31.15
C ALA A 303 1.22 -5.73 30.31
N VAL A 304 1.56 -6.13 29.07
CA VAL A 304 0.60 -6.85 28.21
C VAL A 304 0.59 -8.36 28.42
N SER A 305 1.67 -8.93 28.96
CA SER A 305 1.77 -10.35 29.23
C SER A 305 1.85 -10.61 30.74
N ASN A 306 1.02 -11.53 31.21
CA ASN A 306 1.00 -11.94 32.62
C ASN A 306 2.17 -12.85 33.01
N THR A 307 2.92 -13.38 32.04
CA THR A 307 4.13 -14.17 32.30
C THR A 307 5.37 -13.29 32.44
N SER A 308 5.28 -12.01 32.05
CA SER A 308 6.39 -11.06 32.18
C SER A 308 6.80 -10.90 33.64
N SER A 309 8.11 -10.78 33.84
CA SER A 309 8.66 -10.39 35.15
C SER A 309 8.73 -8.86 35.29
N LYS A 310 9.39 -8.36 36.33
CA LYS A 310 9.58 -6.90 36.49
C LYS A 310 10.45 -6.25 35.42
N SER A 311 11.24 -7.02 34.68
CA SER A 311 12.21 -6.48 33.72
C SER A 311 12.43 -7.34 32.48
N VAL A 312 11.70 -8.44 32.34
CA VAL A 312 11.84 -9.37 31.19
C VAL A 312 10.47 -9.53 30.54
N ILE A 313 10.39 -9.16 29.26
CA ILE A 313 9.21 -9.27 28.42
C ILE A 313 9.12 -10.69 27.87
N THR A 314 8.10 -11.45 28.27
CA THR A 314 7.87 -12.85 27.84
C THR A 314 6.54 -12.99 27.11
N ASP A 315 6.44 -14.00 26.25
CA ASP A 315 5.24 -14.36 25.50
C ASP A 315 4.55 -13.17 24.80
N THR A 316 5.33 -12.20 24.30
CA THR A 316 4.78 -10.95 23.74
C THR A 316 5.26 -10.72 22.32
N ILE A 317 4.37 -10.24 21.45
CA ILE A 317 4.78 -9.69 20.15
C ILE A 317 4.82 -8.17 20.28
N VAL A 318 6.01 -7.58 20.10
CA VAL A 318 6.22 -6.14 20.14
C VAL A 318 6.29 -5.63 18.71
N ILE A 319 5.42 -4.69 18.36
CA ILE A 319 5.34 -4.07 17.04
C ILE A 319 5.76 -2.62 17.18
N THR A 320 6.79 -2.19 16.45
CA THR A 320 7.30 -0.81 16.51
C THR A 320 7.27 -0.15 15.15
N HIS A 321 6.86 1.11 15.10
CA HIS A 321 6.90 1.93 13.89
C HIS A 321 7.74 3.19 14.09
N SER A 322 8.51 3.58 13.06
CA SER A 322 9.27 4.84 13.03
C SER A 322 10.16 4.99 14.29
N MET A 323 10.12 6.14 14.96
CA MET A 323 10.87 6.40 16.22
C MET A 323 10.60 5.36 17.32
N GLY A 324 9.47 4.64 17.29
CA GLY A 324 9.18 3.55 18.21
C GLY A 324 10.24 2.45 18.19
N ASN A 325 10.88 2.21 17.03
CA ASN A 325 11.99 1.26 16.92
C ASN A 325 13.19 1.71 17.78
N LEU A 326 13.59 2.98 17.68
CA LEU A 326 14.68 3.55 18.47
C LEU A 326 14.34 3.61 19.96
N MET A 327 13.11 3.95 20.30
CA MET A 327 12.64 4.00 21.69
C MET A 327 12.73 2.62 22.34
N PHE A 328 12.26 1.58 21.66
CA PHE A 328 12.34 0.20 22.16
C PHE A 328 13.79 -0.32 22.16
N SER A 329 14.54 -0.10 21.08
CA SER A 329 15.97 -0.44 20.98
C SER A 329 16.77 0.18 22.12
N GLY A 330 16.57 1.48 22.40
CA GLY A 330 17.26 2.20 23.46
C GLY A 330 16.87 1.71 24.85
N ALA A 331 15.62 1.29 25.03
CA ALA A 331 15.16 0.71 26.29
C ALA A 331 15.82 -0.66 26.57
N LEU A 332 15.99 -1.49 25.53
CA LEU A 332 16.77 -2.74 25.61
C LEU A 332 18.26 -2.46 25.83
N ALA A 333 18.85 -1.53 25.08
CA ALA A 333 20.27 -1.20 25.15
C ALA A 333 20.69 -0.58 26.49
N THR A 334 19.78 0.11 27.17
CA THR A 334 19.99 0.69 28.51
C THR A 334 19.45 -0.19 29.63
N GLU A 335 19.12 -1.45 29.33
CA GLU A 335 18.68 -2.49 30.26
C GLU A 335 17.46 -2.07 31.11
N LYS A 336 16.58 -1.22 30.56
CA LYS A 336 15.28 -0.92 31.21
C LYS A 336 14.38 -2.14 31.22
N CYS A 337 14.51 -2.98 30.21
CA CYS A 337 13.95 -4.32 30.13
C CYS A 337 14.77 -5.17 29.15
N SER A 338 14.53 -6.47 29.13
CA SER A 338 15.02 -7.40 28.10
C SER A 338 13.88 -8.12 27.40
N LEU A 339 14.16 -8.62 26.20
CA LEU A 339 13.21 -9.40 25.40
C LEU A 339 13.59 -10.89 25.50
N ASP A 340 12.67 -11.70 26.01
CA ASP A 340 12.87 -13.16 26.10
C ASP A 340 12.68 -13.86 24.75
N ALA A 341 13.24 -15.06 24.59
CA ALA A 341 13.11 -15.86 23.38
C ALA A 341 11.66 -16.31 23.06
N SER A 342 10.77 -16.31 24.06
CA SER A 342 9.32 -16.51 23.87
C SER A 342 8.62 -15.33 23.18
N SER A 343 9.27 -14.17 23.14
CA SER A 343 8.75 -12.94 22.56
C SER A 343 9.25 -12.73 21.13
N THR A 344 8.63 -11.79 20.40
CA THR A 344 8.98 -11.51 19.01
C THR A 344 8.90 -10.02 18.77
N TRP A 345 9.90 -9.45 18.10
CA TRP A 345 9.89 -8.05 17.71
C TRP A 345 9.75 -7.89 16.20
N VAL A 346 8.70 -7.18 15.81
CA VAL A 346 8.39 -6.77 14.44
C VAL A 346 8.63 -5.26 14.31
N GLY A 347 9.63 -4.88 13.52
CA GLY A 347 9.98 -3.48 13.26
C GLY A 347 9.45 -2.98 11.92
N MET A 348 9.12 -1.69 11.84
CA MET A 348 8.68 -1.04 10.60
C MET A 348 9.21 0.40 10.52
N ALA A 349 9.76 0.78 9.37
CA ALA A 349 10.16 2.15 9.04
C ALA A 349 11.08 2.85 10.08
N GLY A 350 11.96 2.10 10.76
CA GLY A 350 12.76 2.64 11.86
C GLY A 350 13.91 3.55 11.40
N PRO A 351 14.10 4.76 11.94
CA PRO A 351 15.25 5.60 11.57
C PRO A 351 16.52 5.21 12.35
N MET A 352 17.06 4.00 12.14
CA MET A 352 18.13 3.45 12.99
C MET A 352 19.49 4.15 12.86
N ILE A 353 19.66 5.01 11.84
CA ILE A 353 20.78 5.96 11.70
C ILE A 353 20.27 7.41 11.57
N GLY A 354 19.06 7.68 12.03
CA GLY A 354 18.37 8.95 11.87
C GLY A 354 17.65 9.11 10.53
N SER A 355 17.21 10.33 10.25
CA SER A 355 16.34 10.68 9.13
C SER A 355 16.74 12.02 8.54
N MET A 356 16.91 12.10 7.22
CA MET A 356 17.15 13.39 6.56
C MET A 356 15.97 14.36 6.69
N ALA A 357 14.75 13.86 6.91
CA ALA A 357 13.60 14.73 7.22
C ALA A 357 13.82 15.52 8.52
N SER A 358 14.45 14.91 9.52
CA SER A 358 14.82 15.59 10.76
C SER A 358 15.87 16.68 10.53
N ASP A 359 16.91 16.37 9.76
CA ASP A 359 17.98 17.33 9.45
C ASP A 359 17.44 18.50 8.63
N PHE A 360 16.65 18.21 7.59
CA PHE A 360 16.01 19.22 6.75
C PHE A 360 15.16 20.20 7.57
N VAL A 361 14.28 19.71 8.44
CA VAL A 361 13.42 20.59 9.26
C VAL A 361 14.24 21.44 10.24
N GLN A 362 15.33 20.90 10.78
CA GLN A 362 16.21 21.66 11.67
C GLN A 362 16.93 22.80 10.94
N GLU A 363 17.42 22.53 9.72
CA GLU A 363 18.04 23.52 8.82
C GLU A 363 17.04 24.58 8.33
N SER A 364 15.81 24.17 8.00
CA SER A 364 14.77 25.12 7.62
C SER A 364 14.38 26.04 8.77
N CYS A 365 14.23 25.51 9.99
CA CYS A 365 13.87 26.33 11.14
C CYS A 365 15.00 27.18 11.70
N SER A 366 16.27 26.88 11.38
CA SER A 366 17.41 27.78 11.70
C SER A 366 17.51 28.96 10.72
N GLY A 367 16.72 28.96 9.65
CA GLY A 367 16.74 29.97 8.58
C GLY A 367 17.85 29.73 7.55
N GLU A 368 18.46 28.53 7.55
CA GLU A 368 19.51 28.14 6.61
C GLU A 368 18.95 27.68 5.26
N THR A 369 17.67 27.29 5.20
CA THR A 369 16.91 27.10 3.95
C THR A 369 15.73 28.07 3.86
N ASN A 370 15.44 28.63 2.68
CA ASN A 370 14.28 29.50 2.43
C ASN A 370 12.95 28.74 2.20
N GLU A 371 12.93 27.42 2.43
CA GLU A 371 11.79 26.56 2.11
C GLU A 371 10.94 26.29 3.35
N PHE A 372 9.83 27.01 3.48
CA PHE A 372 8.89 26.83 4.58
C PHE A 372 7.69 26.01 4.14
N TRP A 373 7.64 24.75 4.57
CA TRP A 373 6.60 23.80 4.19
C TRP A 373 5.41 23.80 5.17
N GLU A 374 4.69 24.92 5.28
CA GLU A 374 3.46 24.99 6.11
C GLU A 374 2.46 23.87 5.76
N GLU A 375 2.44 23.46 4.49
CA GLU A 375 1.51 22.48 3.92
C GLU A 375 1.74 21.03 4.39
N VAL A 376 2.97 20.67 4.77
CA VAL A 376 3.31 19.35 5.37
C VAL A 376 3.70 19.44 6.85
N GLY A 377 3.52 20.63 7.45
CA GLY A 377 3.92 20.91 8.84
C GLY A 377 3.16 20.11 9.90
N ASP A 378 2.14 19.34 9.54
CA ASP A 378 1.52 18.34 10.41
C ASP A 378 2.35 17.04 10.52
N ILE A 379 3.15 16.71 9.50
CA ILE A 379 4.04 15.54 9.47
C ILE A 379 5.43 15.91 10.00
N THR A 380 6.02 16.96 9.43
CA THR A 380 7.37 17.41 9.78
C THR A 380 7.40 18.29 11.03
N GLY A 381 6.24 18.76 11.48
CA GLY A 381 6.13 19.73 12.56
C GLY A 381 6.30 21.17 12.06
N ARG A 382 5.73 22.11 12.82
CA ARG A 382 5.94 23.55 12.61
C ARG A 382 7.19 24.01 13.35
N CYS A 383 7.87 25.02 12.82
CA CYS A 383 8.99 25.65 13.52
C CYS A 383 8.54 26.27 14.86
N PRO A 384 9.37 26.21 15.92
CA PRO A 384 10.68 25.54 15.99
C PRO A 384 10.56 24.00 15.99
N PRO A 385 11.59 23.26 15.55
CA PRO A 385 11.53 21.80 15.50
C PRO A 385 11.30 21.25 16.90
N ASN A 386 10.39 20.28 17.01
CA ASN A 386 10.05 19.69 18.30
C ASN A 386 11.19 18.80 18.85
N THR A 387 11.16 18.55 20.16
CA THR A 387 12.21 17.82 20.88
C THR A 387 12.41 16.40 20.34
N GLY A 388 11.33 15.69 20.04
CA GLY A 388 11.39 14.34 19.48
C GLY A 388 12.06 14.32 18.12
N LEU A 389 11.64 15.22 17.22
CA LEU A 389 12.21 15.36 15.89
C LEU A 389 13.72 15.60 15.93
N LYS A 390 14.19 16.58 16.73
CA LYS A 390 15.62 16.88 16.85
C LYS A 390 16.46 15.67 17.26
N SER A 391 15.88 14.73 18.02
CA SER A 391 16.59 13.52 18.41
C SER A 391 16.78 12.50 17.28
N LEU A 392 16.11 12.68 16.14
CA LEU A 392 16.21 11.82 14.96
C LEU A 392 17.22 12.32 13.93
N ALA A 393 18.09 13.28 14.31
CA ALA A 393 19.15 13.78 13.46
C ALA A 393 19.99 12.62 12.89
N TYR A 394 20.43 12.78 11.65
CA TYR A 394 21.18 11.74 10.95
C TYR A 394 22.49 11.44 11.67
N GLU A 395 22.81 10.16 11.86
CA GLU A 395 24.02 9.73 12.55
C GLU A 395 25.27 10.29 11.84
N HIS A 396 26.17 10.88 12.62
CA HIS A 396 27.33 11.63 12.12
C HIS A 396 27.02 12.82 11.18
N GLY A 397 25.75 13.24 11.10
CA GLY A 397 25.31 14.44 10.40
C GLY A 397 25.53 15.73 11.21
N ASN A 398 25.21 16.87 10.60
CA ASN A 398 25.46 18.21 11.15
C ASN A 398 24.69 18.48 12.45
N PHE A 399 23.49 17.90 12.59
CA PHE A 399 22.63 18.07 13.75
C PHE A 399 22.82 16.96 14.81
N SER A 400 23.71 15.99 14.56
CA SER A 400 24.02 14.94 15.53
C SER A 400 25.17 15.34 16.46
N THR A 401 25.24 14.68 17.61
CA THR A 401 26.29 14.86 18.61
C THR A 401 27.02 13.54 18.84
N HIS A 402 28.24 13.59 19.38
CA HIS A 402 28.94 12.37 19.80
C HIS A 402 28.11 11.50 20.75
N ARG A 403 27.35 12.14 21.66
CA ARG A 403 26.43 11.44 22.55
C ARG A 403 25.34 10.72 21.74
N LEU A 404 24.66 11.41 20.84
CA LEU A 404 23.59 10.81 20.03
C LEU A 404 24.11 9.65 19.16
N ASN A 405 25.30 9.79 18.57
CA ASN A 405 25.93 8.70 17.81
C ASN A 405 26.23 7.47 18.69
N ASN A 406 26.68 7.68 19.94
CA ASN A 406 26.88 6.56 20.87
C ASN A 406 25.56 5.85 21.24
N GLU A 407 24.48 6.62 21.41
CA GLU A 407 23.14 6.08 21.66
C GLU A 407 22.65 5.28 20.46
N TYR A 408 22.87 5.77 19.23
CA TYR A 408 22.56 5.02 17.99
C TYR A 408 23.32 3.70 17.96
N ALA A 409 24.64 3.71 18.15
CA ALA A 409 25.44 2.49 18.14
C ALA A 409 24.93 1.42 19.14
N ALA A 410 24.53 1.85 20.34
CA ALA A 410 23.96 0.96 21.35
C ALA A 410 22.58 0.43 20.95
N ALA A 411 21.68 1.30 20.49
CA ALA A 411 20.34 0.94 20.02
C ALA A 411 20.40 -0.02 18.81
N GLN A 412 21.27 0.24 17.84
CA GLN A 412 21.47 -0.60 16.66
C GLN A 412 21.96 -2.01 17.02
N LYS A 413 22.78 -2.15 18.07
CA LYS A 413 23.17 -3.48 18.57
C LYS A 413 21.96 -4.25 19.08
N ALA A 414 21.16 -3.63 19.95
CA ALA A 414 19.93 -4.25 20.46
C ALA A 414 18.94 -4.58 19.32
N TYR A 415 18.82 -3.69 18.34
CA TYR A 415 18.00 -3.87 17.14
C TYR A 415 18.41 -5.11 16.35
N ARG A 416 19.69 -5.22 15.98
CA ARG A 416 20.22 -6.38 15.24
C ARG A 416 20.08 -7.71 15.98
N GLU A 417 20.22 -7.68 17.31
CA GLU A 417 20.18 -8.89 18.15
C GLU A 417 18.75 -9.41 18.36
N ASN A 418 17.73 -8.54 18.33
CA ASN A 418 16.38 -8.87 18.80
C ASN A 418 15.29 -8.80 17.73
N VAL A 419 15.48 -8.05 16.63
CA VAL A 419 14.45 -7.94 15.57
C VAL A 419 14.29 -9.27 14.86
N HIS A 420 13.04 -9.75 14.82
CA HIS A 420 12.68 -10.97 14.12
C HIS A 420 12.28 -10.71 12.67
N ALA A 421 11.55 -9.63 12.43
CA ALA A 421 10.97 -9.27 11.14
C ALA A 421 10.97 -7.76 10.94
N LEU A 422 11.08 -7.32 9.70
CA LEU A 422 11.27 -5.91 9.39
C LEU A 422 10.63 -5.52 8.05
N MET A 423 9.82 -4.47 8.06
CA MET A 423 9.32 -3.81 6.85
C MET A 423 10.01 -2.46 6.67
N CYS A 424 10.67 -2.26 5.53
CA CYS A 424 11.38 -1.03 5.19
C CYS A 424 10.95 -0.49 3.83
N GLY A 425 10.48 0.75 3.80
CA GLY A 425 10.12 1.42 2.56
C GLY A 425 11.33 1.85 1.75
N ARG A 426 11.28 1.60 0.45
CA ARG A 426 12.26 2.04 -0.57
C ARG A 426 11.67 3.04 -1.56
N SER A 427 10.40 3.41 -1.42
CA SER A 427 9.74 4.39 -2.28
C SER A 427 8.68 5.15 -1.49
N TYR A 428 8.60 6.45 -1.73
CA TYR A 428 7.56 7.34 -1.21
C TYR A 428 6.28 7.32 -2.05
N SER A 429 6.22 6.52 -3.12
CA SER A 429 5.03 6.42 -3.99
C SER A 429 3.79 5.97 -3.21
N GLY A 430 3.96 4.94 -2.37
CA GLY A 430 2.94 4.46 -1.43
C GLY A 430 1.63 3.98 -2.06
N LEU A 431 0.61 3.81 -1.21
CA LEU A 431 -0.78 3.54 -1.59
C LEU A 431 -1.54 4.86 -1.84
N VAL A 432 -2.53 4.91 -2.75
CA VAL A 432 -3.40 6.10 -2.81
C VAL A 432 -4.17 6.21 -1.51
N SER A 433 -3.94 7.35 -0.87
CA SER A 433 -4.63 7.75 0.34
C SER A 433 -4.57 9.27 0.41
N LYS A 434 -5.32 9.85 1.36
CA LYS A 434 -5.22 11.28 1.66
C LYS A 434 -3.83 11.73 2.15
N TYR A 435 -2.91 10.79 2.40
CA TYR A 435 -1.55 11.06 2.87
C TYR A 435 -0.51 11.06 1.75
N GLN A 436 -0.81 10.42 0.62
CA GLN A 436 0.15 10.14 -0.45
C GLN A 436 0.85 11.38 -0.99
N ALA A 437 0.08 12.42 -1.36
CA ALA A 437 0.61 13.65 -1.93
C ALA A 437 1.66 14.33 -1.02
N LYS A 438 1.50 14.19 0.31
CA LYS A 438 2.47 14.72 1.27
C LYS A 438 3.80 13.99 1.20
N PHE A 439 3.78 12.66 1.09
CA PHE A 439 5.01 11.87 0.97
C PHE A 439 5.70 12.05 -0.37
N TRP A 440 4.96 12.35 -1.44
CA TRP A 440 5.58 12.73 -2.71
C TRP A 440 6.33 14.06 -2.59
N ALA A 441 5.71 15.07 -1.98
CA ALA A 441 6.38 16.34 -1.72
C ALA A 441 7.63 16.14 -0.86
N LEU A 442 7.51 15.39 0.24
CA LEU A 442 8.62 15.12 1.14
C LEU A 442 9.76 14.34 0.45
N GLY A 443 9.44 13.25 -0.23
CA GLY A 443 10.42 12.42 -0.93
C GLY A 443 11.12 13.11 -2.11
N HIS A 444 10.48 14.12 -2.70
CA HIS A 444 11.07 14.94 -3.76
C HIS A 444 11.94 16.08 -3.21
N SER A 445 11.47 16.77 -2.17
CA SER A 445 12.07 18.02 -1.69
C SER A 445 13.13 17.82 -0.62
N ILE A 446 13.00 16.80 0.23
CA ILE A 446 14.02 16.51 1.24
C ILE A 446 15.27 15.99 0.52
N PRO A 447 16.47 16.51 0.85
CA PRO A 447 17.73 16.04 0.30
C PRO A 447 18.15 14.70 0.91
N HIS A 448 17.36 13.65 0.66
CA HIS A 448 17.63 12.30 1.12
C HIS A 448 18.99 11.81 0.63
N LYS A 449 19.69 11.03 1.46
CA LYS A 449 20.99 10.44 1.08
C LYS A 449 20.86 9.32 0.04
N SER A 450 19.64 8.85 -0.20
CA SER A 450 19.31 7.79 -1.15
C SER A 450 17.97 8.08 -1.82
N LYS A 451 17.84 7.66 -3.08
CA LYS A 451 16.54 7.63 -3.78
C LYS A 451 15.60 6.58 -3.20
N GLU A 452 16.14 5.60 -2.47
CA GLU A 452 15.35 4.61 -1.76
C GLU A 452 14.97 5.14 -0.38
N ASN A 453 13.80 5.73 -0.27
CA ASN A 453 13.25 6.25 0.97
C ASN A 453 11.71 6.16 0.96
N ASP A 454 11.10 6.16 2.14
CA ASP A 454 9.65 6.14 2.32
C ASP A 454 9.02 7.54 2.42
N GLY A 455 9.78 8.58 2.09
CA GLY A 455 9.45 10.00 2.22
C GLY A 455 9.90 10.62 3.54
N MET A 456 10.34 9.82 4.52
CA MET A 456 10.87 10.30 5.80
C MET A 456 12.18 9.62 6.17
N VAL A 457 12.27 8.32 5.95
CA VAL A 457 13.37 7.45 6.36
C VAL A 457 13.90 6.73 5.14
N GLU A 458 15.22 6.78 4.97
CA GLU A 458 15.91 6.01 3.93
C GLU A 458 15.82 4.51 4.23
N PHE A 459 15.70 3.69 3.18
CA PHE A 459 15.69 2.23 3.30
C PHE A 459 16.89 1.73 4.12
N GLN A 460 18.08 2.28 3.87
CA GLN A 460 19.33 1.93 4.56
C GLN A 460 19.31 2.29 6.05
N SER A 461 18.53 3.31 6.45
CA SER A 461 18.34 3.66 7.86
C SER A 461 17.44 2.64 8.55
N CYS A 462 16.37 2.20 7.89
CA CYS A 462 15.52 1.14 8.40
C CYS A 462 16.20 -0.23 8.44
N ALA A 463 16.84 -0.64 7.36
CA ALA A 463 17.52 -1.91 7.24
C ALA A 463 18.87 -1.97 7.97
N HIS A 464 19.22 -0.95 8.77
CA HIS A 464 20.57 -0.80 9.30
C HIS A 464 21.03 -2.03 10.08
N GLY A 465 22.17 -2.59 9.68
CA GLY A 465 22.74 -3.77 10.31
C GLY A 465 22.22 -5.11 9.80
N PHE A 466 21.30 -5.10 8.84
CA PHE A 466 20.84 -6.28 8.11
C PHE A 466 21.37 -6.23 6.67
N SER A 467 21.82 -7.37 6.14
CA SER A 467 22.19 -7.47 4.73
C SER A 467 20.95 -7.26 3.86
N GLU A 468 21.07 -6.46 2.81
CA GLU A 468 20.00 -6.23 1.84
C GLU A 468 19.54 -7.52 1.16
N GLU A 469 20.44 -8.51 1.00
CA GLU A 469 20.12 -9.84 0.45
C GLU A 469 19.09 -10.63 1.30
N LYS A 470 18.88 -10.24 2.56
CA LYS A 470 17.83 -10.84 3.40
C LYS A 470 16.44 -10.32 3.02
N PHE A 471 16.37 -9.17 2.36
CA PHE A 471 15.12 -8.53 2.01
C PHE A 471 14.62 -9.01 0.66
N GLY A 472 13.33 -9.29 0.58
CA GLY A 472 12.61 -9.44 -0.67
C GLY A 472 11.52 -8.38 -0.80
N ASP A 473 10.98 -8.24 -2.01
CA ASP A 473 9.95 -7.26 -2.37
C ASP A 473 8.53 -7.84 -2.29
N ASN A 474 8.36 -8.90 -1.51
CA ASN A 474 7.09 -9.60 -1.37
C ASN A 474 6.59 -9.60 0.07
N TYR A 475 5.27 -9.50 0.27
CA TYR A 475 4.65 -9.61 1.60
C TYR A 475 4.93 -10.93 2.32
N ARG A 476 5.42 -11.96 1.63
CA ARG A 476 5.82 -13.24 2.23
C ARG A 476 7.22 -13.20 2.85
N ASP A 477 8.02 -12.20 2.49
CA ASP A 477 9.37 -12.04 2.99
C ASP A 477 9.35 -11.45 4.39
N ARG A 478 9.98 -12.15 5.32
CA ARG A 478 10.10 -11.70 6.72
C ARG A 478 10.81 -10.35 6.84
N PHE A 479 11.77 -10.11 5.94
CA PHE A 479 12.40 -8.82 5.72
C PHE A 479 11.86 -8.28 4.40
N TYR A 480 10.98 -7.29 4.48
CA TYR A 480 10.18 -6.84 3.36
C TYR A 480 10.63 -5.44 2.92
N LYS A 481 11.28 -5.37 1.76
CA LYS A 481 11.71 -4.13 1.10
C LYS A 481 10.59 -3.67 0.18
N THR A 482 9.85 -2.66 0.62
CA THR A 482 8.53 -2.35 0.09
C THR A 482 8.46 -0.99 -0.62
N LYS A 483 7.57 -0.79 -1.60
CA LYS A 483 7.26 0.53 -2.19
C LYS A 483 6.23 1.36 -1.38
N LEU A 484 6.06 1.05 -0.10
CA LEU A 484 5.17 1.77 0.82
C LEU A 484 5.83 3.04 1.37
N ASN A 485 5.05 4.12 1.48
CA ASN A 485 5.50 5.34 2.15
C ASN A 485 5.45 5.16 3.68
N HIS A 486 5.96 6.16 4.41
CA HIS A 486 6.10 6.09 5.87
C HIS A 486 4.77 5.88 6.61
N TYR A 487 3.63 6.32 6.08
CA TYR A 487 2.33 6.16 6.75
C TYR A 487 1.58 4.90 6.33
N ASP A 488 1.86 4.37 5.15
CA ASP A 488 1.26 3.09 4.74
C ASP A 488 1.71 1.95 5.67
N MET A 489 2.93 2.04 6.22
CA MET A 489 3.47 1.11 7.24
C MET A 489 2.83 1.27 8.64
N GLN A 490 1.85 2.17 8.79
CA GLN A 490 0.94 2.24 9.95
C GLN A 490 -0.37 1.48 9.72
N PHE A 491 -0.50 0.79 8.57
CA PHE A 491 -1.69 0.04 8.14
C PHE A 491 -2.92 0.91 7.83
N LEU A 492 -2.76 2.23 7.69
CA LEU A 492 -3.87 3.18 7.52
C LEU A 492 -4.64 2.99 6.20
N ALA A 493 -3.94 2.66 5.13
CA ALA A 493 -4.49 2.57 3.78
C ALA A 493 -4.75 1.13 3.30
N GLY A 494 -4.52 0.13 4.14
CA GLY A 494 -4.77 -1.27 3.80
C GLY A 494 -3.69 -1.89 2.90
N ASP A 495 -4.11 -2.74 1.94
CA ASP A 495 -3.24 -3.43 0.98
C ASP A 495 -3.53 -2.97 -0.45
N SER A 496 -2.50 -2.94 -1.29
CA SER A 496 -2.67 -2.76 -2.74
C SER A 496 -3.43 -3.92 -3.37
N LEU A 497 -4.18 -3.62 -4.44
CA LEU A 497 -4.96 -4.61 -5.17
C LEU A 497 -4.11 -5.57 -6.00
N LEU A 498 -3.18 -5.05 -6.79
CA LEU A 498 -2.42 -5.81 -7.78
C LEU A 498 -0.90 -5.64 -7.63
N ASN A 499 -0.41 -5.29 -6.44
CA ASN A 499 1.02 -5.10 -6.21
C ASN A 499 1.45 -5.73 -4.88
N GLU A 500 2.11 -6.89 -4.95
CA GLU A 500 2.60 -7.60 -3.77
C GLU A 500 3.73 -6.85 -3.02
N ASP A 501 4.32 -5.81 -3.64
CA ASP A 501 5.29 -4.86 -3.07
C ASP A 501 4.63 -3.73 -2.26
N LYS A 502 3.29 -3.72 -2.17
CA LYS A 502 2.51 -2.73 -1.41
C LYS A 502 1.39 -3.37 -0.56
N MET A 503 1.66 -4.49 0.11
CA MET A 503 0.67 -5.19 0.96
C MET A 503 1.10 -5.27 2.45
N PRO A 504 1.06 -4.17 3.22
CA PRO A 504 1.53 -4.17 4.60
C PRO A 504 0.66 -4.98 5.56
N VAL A 505 -0.67 -4.93 5.40
CA VAL A 505 -1.60 -5.64 6.29
C VAL A 505 -1.47 -7.14 6.07
N LYS A 506 -1.43 -7.55 4.80
CA LYS A 506 -1.21 -8.96 4.46
C LYS A 506 0.15 -9.45 4.92
N TRP A 507 1.23 -8.65 4.78
CA TRP A 507 2.53 -9.01 5.32
C TRP A 507 2.44 -9.35 6.81
N PHE A 508 1.81 -8.49 7.61
CA PHE A 508 1.67 -8.72 9.05
C PHE A 508 0.85 -9.97 9.39
N GLU A 509 -0.26 -10.20 8.68
CA GLU A 509 -1.09 -11.40 8.87
C GLU A 509 -0.35 -12.70 8.60
N CYS A 510 0.50 -12.73 7.58
CA CYS A 510 1.16 -13.94 7.09
C CYS A 510 2.51 -14.20 7.78
N LEU A 511 2.97 -13.25 8.60
CA LEU A 511 4.34 -13.16 9.09
C LEU A 511 4.71 -14.29 10.07
N LEU A 512 3.82 -14.57 11.02
CA LEU A 512 4.12 -15.34 12.25
C LEU A 512 3.32 -16.62 12.39
#